data_AF-A0A1B6JKW2-F1
#
_entry.id   AF-A0A1B6JKW2-F1
#
_cell.length_a   1.000
_cell.length_b   1.000
_cell.length_c   1.000
_cell.angle_alpha   90.00
_cell.angle_beta   90.00
_cell.angle_gamma   90.00
#
_symmetry.space_group_name_H-M   'P 1'
#
loop_
_entity.id
_entity.type
_entity.pdbx_description
1 polymer ?
#
loop_
_entity_poly.entity_id
_entity_poly.type
_entity_poly.pdbx_seq_one_letter_code
_entity_poly.pdbx_strand_id
1 'polypeptide(L)'
;LLRHFHYLAFPEMQDDSKRSIFGAILKFWMEQTPGQRELMGPTLSATLRVYTTILQELLPTPAKTHYTFNLRDLSKVFQGMLMFNPAEIQSAEDIVLLWCHENCRVFQDRLVNDKDRLWFGSLLRTSTNLEFKGLLRTDVFGSPRKSSLVEDEELLYGDFMNKGADVKFYQRIVDMEKLFNTLQEYLQDYNDQSTAPMRLVLFKDAIAHVCHISRIIRQPQGNALLLGVGGSGRQSLTRLATFMAESTCFQIELSKSYG
;
A
#
# COMPACT_ATOMS: atom_id res chain seq x y z
N LEU A 1 20.55 27.94 -25.89
CA LEU A 1 20.52 26.46 -25.80
C LEU A 1 19.32 25.83 -26.52
N LEU A 2 18.13 26.44 -26.51
CA LEU A 2 16.89 25.76 -26.89
C LEU A 2 16.46 25.90 -28.38
N ARG A 3 17.27 26.57 -29.22
CA ARG A 3 16.96 26.90 -30.62
C ARG A 3 16.86 25.69 -31.58
N HIS A 4 17.33 24.53 -31.15
CA HIS A 4 17.34 23.29 -31.92
C HIS A 4 16.38 22.22 -31.35
N PHE A 5 15.52 22.59 -30.40
CA PHE A 5 14.57 21.67 -29.78
C PHE A 5 13.13 22.05 -30.15
N HIS A 6 12.32 21.03 -30.39
CA HIS A 6 10.87 21.18 -30.42
C HIS A 6 10.32 21.09 -29.00
N TYR A 7 9.43 22.02 -28.67
CA TYR A 7 8.75 22.03 -27.38
C TYR A 7 7.42 21.30 -27.51
N LEU A 8 7.25 20.26 -26.69
CA LEU A 8 5.98 19.60 -26.50
C LEU A 8 5.57 19.83 -25.05
N ALA A 9 4.49 20.58 -24.86
CA ALA A 9 3.88 20.77 -23.56
C ALA A 9 2.83 19.68 -23.35
N PHE A 10 2.96 18.92 -22.27
CA PHE A 10 1.98 17.93 -21.86
C PHE A 10 1.12 18.55 -20.75
N PRO A 11 -0.10 19.03 -21.05
CA PRO A 11 -1.02 19.50 -20.02
C PRO A 11 -1.46 18.33 -19.13
N GLU A 12 -2.04 18.66 -17.99
CA GLU A 12 -2.60 17.64 -17.11
C GLU A 12 -3.69 16.85 -17.84
N MET A 13 -3.66 15.53 -17.62
CA MET A 13 -4.59 14.61 -18.28
C MET A 13 -6.03 14.88 -17.80
N GLN A 14 -6.96 14.95 -18.75
CA GLN A 14 -8.38 15.14 -18.46
C GLN A 14 -8.97 13.92 -17.72
N ASP A 15 -10.00 14.16 -16.91
CA ASP A 15 -10.60 13.11 -16.09
C ASP A 15 -11.23 11.98 -16.93
N ASP A 16 -11.78 12.28 -18.10
CA ASP A 16 -12.30 11.25 -19.01
C ASP A 16 -11.19 10.34 -19.55
N SER A 17 -10.00 10.89 -19.79
CA SER A 17 -8.82 10.10 -20.17
C SER A 17 -8.35 9.23 -19.00
N LYS A 18 -8.33 9.75 -17.76
CA LYS A 18 -8.05 8.96 -16.55
C LYS A 18 -9.05 7.80 -16.41
N ARG A 19 -10.36 8.09 -16.57
CA ARG A 19 -11.43 7.07 -16.52
C ARG A 19 -11.22 5.98 -17.57
N SER A 20 -10.90 6.36 -18.80
CA SER A 20 -10.70 5.41 -19.89
C SER A 20 -9.50 4.48 -19.62
N ILE A 21 -8.35 5.06 -19.26
CA ILE A 21 -7.09 4.31 -19.04
C ILE A 21 -7.23 3.37 -17.83
N PHE A 22 -7.57 3.92 -16.66
CA PHE A 22 -7.64 3.12 -15.44
C PHE A 22 -8.87 2.22 -15.40
N GLY A 23 -9.95 2.60 -16.09
CA GLY A 23 -11.11 1.73 -16.28
C GLY A 23 -10.77 0.49 -17.10
N ALA A 24 -9.99 0.62 -18.17
CA ALA A 24 -9.53 -0.54 -18.94
C ALA A 24 -8.63 -1.47 -18.12
N ILE A 25 -7.71 -0.90 -17.34
CA ILE A 25 -6.81 -1.65 -16.45
C ILE A 25 -7.60 -2.40 -15.37
N LEU A 26 -8.50 -1.71 -14.68
CA LEU A 26 -9.32 -2.31 -13.63
C LEU A 26 -10.26 -3.37 -14.20
N LYS A 27 -10.86 -3.13 -15.37
CA LYS A 27 -11.76 -4.08 -16.04
C LYS A 27 -11.09 -5.43 -16.26
N PHE A 28 -9.85 -5.46 -16.75
CA PHE A 28 -9.11 -6.70 -17.01
C PHE A 28 -8.99 -7.59 -15.75
N TRP A 29 -8.77 -6.96 -14.59
CA TRP A 29 -8.68 -7.67 -13.32
C TRP A 29 -10.07 -8.05 -12.77
N MET A 30 -11.04 -7.12 -12.83
CA MET A 30 -12.42 -7.34 -12.36
C MET A 30 -13.16 -8.42 -13.16
N GLU A 31 -12.86 -8.63 -14.44
CA GLU A 31 -13.47 -9.69 -15.24
C GLU A 31 -13.18 -11.09 -14.69
N GLN A 32 -12.06 -11.23 -13.97
CA GLN A 32 -11.60 -12.46 -13.32
C GLN A 32 -12.12 -12.60 -11.89
N THR A 33 -12.86 -11.61 -11.37
CA THR A 33 -13.50 -11.65 -10.04
C THR A 33 -14.91 -12.23 -10.15
N PRO A 34 -15.19 -13.43 -9.61
CA PRO A 34 -16.50 -14.05 -9.73
C PRO A 34 -17.58 -13.22 -9.02
N GLY A 35 -18.61 -12.79 -9.75
CA GLY A 35 -19.79 -12.12 -9.18
C GLY A 35 -19.61 -10.67 -8.72
N GLN A 36 -18.43 -10.06 -8.87
CA GLN A 36 -18.14 -8.71 -8.36
C GLN A 36 -18.01 -7.62 -9.44
N ARG A 37 -18.32 -7.94 -10.70
CA ARG A 37 -18.11 -7.03 -11.85
C ARG A 37 -18.83 -5.68 -11.72
N GLU A 38 -19.95 -5.64 -11.01
CA GLU A 38 -20.71 -4.41 -10.76
C GLU A 38 -19.94 -3.35 -9.96
N LEU A 39 -18.92 -3.76 -9.20
CA LEU A 39 -18.08 -2.86 -8.40
C LEU A 39 -17.01 -2.13 -9.21
N MET A 40 -16.82 -2.47 -10.49
CA MET A 40 -15.81 -1.83 -11.33
C MET A 40 -16.04 -0.31 -11.44
N GLY A 41 -17.28 0.09 -11.71
CA GLY A 41 -17.66 1.51 -11.83
C GLY A 41 -17.47 2.27 -10.51
N PRO A 42 -18.06 1.80 -9.40
CA PRO A 42 -17.86 2.34 -8.05
C PRO A 42 -16.39 2.48 -7.66
N THR A 43 -15.58 1.43 -7.82
CA THR A 43 -14.15 1.45 -7.46
C THR A 43 -13.37 2.47 -8.27
N LEU A 44 -13.61 2.56 -9.58
CA LEU A 44 -12.97 3.56 -10.44
C LEU A 44 -13.36 4.99 -10.02
N SER A 45 -14.66 5.26 -9.86
CA SER A 45 -15.16 6.58 -9.45
C SER A 45 -14.65 6.98 -8.08
N ALA A 46 -14.66 6.06 -7.10
CA ALA A 46 -14.13 6.31 -5.76
C ALA A 46 -12.64 6.65 -5.78
N THR A 47 -11.84 5.90 -6.54
CA THR A 47 -10.39 6.14 -6.65
C THR A 47 -10.09 7.50 -7.27
N LEU A 48 -10.78 7.85 -8.36
CA LEU A 48 -10.61 9.16 -9.01
C LEU A 48 -11.05 10.30 -8.11
N ARG A 49 -12.15 10.14 -7.37
CA ARG A 49 -12.62 11.12 -6.39
C ARG A 49 -11.58 11.37 -5.31
N VAL A 50 -11.10 10.29 -4.66
CA VAL A 50 -10.05 10.38 -3.62
C VAL A 50 -8.82 11.09 -4.16
N TYR A 51 -8.35 10.70 -5.34
CA TYR A 51 -7.18 11.30 -5.99
C TYR A 51 -7.37 12.80 -6.28
N THR A 52 -8.48 13.19 -6.91
CA THR A 52 -8.76 14.60 -7.23
C THR A 52 -8.91 15.44 -5.96
N THR A 53 -9.57 14.93 -4.92
CA THR A 53 -9.69 15.64 -3.63
C THR A 53 -8.34 15.82 -2.95
N ILE A 54 -7.45 14.81 -2.98
CA ILE A 54 -6.09 14.93 -2.45
C ILE A 54 -5.29 16.01 -3.19
N LEU A 55 -5.36 16.06 -4.52
CA LEU A 55 -4.68 17.10 -5.30
C LEU A 55 -5.15 18.51 -4.95
N GLN A 56 -6.42 18.67 -4.59
CA GLN A 56 -7.02 19.97 -4.27
C GLN A 56 -6.74 20.40 -2.83
N GLU A 57 -6.80 19.48 -1.86
CA GLU A 57 -6.78 19.81 -0.44
C GLU A 57 -5.42 19.59 0.24
N LEU A 58 -4.58 18.67 -0.26
CA LEU A 58 -3.26 18.37 0.30
C LEU A 58 -2.14 18.98 -0.52
N LEU A 59 -2.15 20.31 -0.62
CA LEU A 59 -1.12 21.06 -1.33
C LEU A 59 0.21 21.09 -0.56
N PRO A 60 1.35 21.07 -1.27
CA PRO A 60 2.66 21.16 -0.64
C PRO A 60 2.84 22.51 0.04
N THR A 61 3.30 22.49 1.29
CA THR A 61 3.66 23.68 2.07
C THR A 61 5.11 23.56 2.53
N PRO A 62 5.78 24.65 2.99
CA PRO A 62 7.15 24.54 3.52
C PRO A 62 7.30 23.50 4.65
N ALA A 63 6.27 23.27 5.45
CA ALA A 63 6.25 22.24 6.48
C ALA A 63 5.92 20.83 5.96
N LYS A 64 5.32 20.72 4.77
CA LYS A 64 4.82 19.47 4.15
C LYS A 64 5.22 19.41 2.67
N THR A 65 6.50 19.65 2.36
CA THR A 65 6.98 19.76 0.98
C THR A 65 6.86 18.46 0.20
N HIS A 66 6.83 17.32 0.89
CA HIS A 66 6.68 15.98 0.31
C HIS A 66 5.22 15.62 -0.03
N TYR A 67 4.25 16.50 0.27
CA TYR A 67 2.84 16.34 -0.14
C TYR A 67 2.71 16.71 -1.62
N THR A 68 3.40 15.95 -2.46
CA THR A 68 3.37 16.04 -3.92
C THR A 68 2.75 14.76 -4.43
N PHE A 69 1.61 14.91 -5.10
CA PHE A 69 0.86 13.81 -5.66
C PHE A 69 0.69 14.01 -7.16
N ASN A 70 0.82 12.93 -7.93
CA ASN A 70 0.74 12.96 -9.38
C ASN A 70 0.13 11.65 -9.92
N LEU A 71 0.06 11.53 -11.24
CA LEU A 71 -0.59 10.40 -11.91
C LEU A 71 0.03 9.02 -11.58
N ARG A 72 1.31 9.00 -11.17
CA ARG A 72 1.97 7.77 -10.69
C ARG A 72 1.31 7.25 -9.42
N ASP A 73 0.87 8.13 -8.54
CA ASP A 73 0.23 7.73 -7.28
C ASP A 73 -1.11 7.07 -7.55
N LEU A 74 -1.92 7.66 -8.44
CA LEU A 74 -3.14 7.02 -8.94
C LEU A 74 -2.84 5.64 -9.54
N SER A 75 -1.80 5.54 -10.37
CA SER A 75 -1.39 4.26 -10.95
C SER A 75 -0.98 3.22 -9.91
N LYS A 76 -0.31 3.65 -8.83
CA LYS A 76 0.13 2.77 -7.73
C LYS A 76 -1.03 2.19 -6.92
N VAL A 77 -2.17 2.89 -6.82
CA VAL A 77 -3.36 2.35 -6.17
C VAL A 77 -3.87 1.14 -6.95
N PHE A 78 -4.08 1.30 -8.26
CA PHE A 78 -4.50 0.19 -9.12
C PHE A 78 -3.47 -0.93 -9.13
N GLN A 79 -2.19 -0.60 -9.34
CA GLN A 79 -1.11 -1.60 -9.31
C GLN A 79 -1.11 -2.41 -8.01
N GLY A 80 -1.38 -1.76 -6.88
CA GLY A 80 -1.53 -2.41 -5.59
C GLY A 80 -2.69 -3.40 -5.56
N MET A 81 -3.89 -2.96 -5.97
CA MET A 81 -5.07 -3.82 -6.03
C MET A 81 -4.85 -5.03 -6.94
N LEU A 82 -4.22 -4.82 -8.09
CA LEU A 82 -3.89 -5.86 -9.07
C LEU A 82 -2.87 -6.90 -8.57
N MET A 83 -2.18 -6.67 -7.43
CA MET A 83 -1.33 -7.70 -6.82
C MET A 83 -2.14 -8.81 -6.15
N PHE A 84 -3.39 -8.53 -5.78
CA PHE A 84 -4.30 -9.47 -5.15
C PHE A 84 -4.86 -10.45 -6.19
N ASN A 85 -4.94 -11.72 -5.83
CA ASN A 85 -5.47 -12.75 -6.73
C ASN A 85 -7.00 -12.57 -6.88
N PRO A 86 -7.53 -12.27 -8.08
CA PRO A 86 -8.96 -12.02 -8.25
C PRO A 86 -9.84 -13.24 -7.92
N ALA A 87 -9.28 -14.47 -7.99
CA ALA A 87 -9.99 -15.69 -7.64
C ALA A 87 -10.27 -15.83 -6.13
N GLU A 88 -9.50 -15.14 -5.28
CA GLU A 88 -9.66 -15.16 -3.82
C GLU A 88 -10.69 -14.14 -3.33
N ILE A 89 -11.29 -13.35 -4.22
CA ILE A 89 -12.30 -12.37 -3.86
C ILE A 89 -13.64 -13.07 -3.69
N GLN A 90 -14.16 -13.03 -2.46
CA GLN A 90 -15.40 -13.70 -2.10
C GLN A 90 -16.57 -12.72 -1.98
N SER A 91 -16.27 -11.45 -1.69
CA SER A 91 -17.28 -10.44 -1.35
C SER A 91 -16.94 -9.05 -1.88
N ALA A 92 -17.95 -8.17 -1.90
CA ALA A 92 -17.78 -6.76 -2.24
C ALA A 92 -16.90 -6.05 -1.21
N GLU A 93 -17.04 -6.45 0.05
CA GLU A 93 -16.26 -5.95 1.18
C GLU A 93 -14.76 -6.23 1.00
N ASP A 94 -14.37 -7.37 0.43
CA ASP A 94 -12.96 -7.67 0.18
C ASP A 94 -12.33 -6.68 -0.81
N ILE A 95 -13.05 -6.31 -1.88
CA ILE A 95 -12.60 -5.30 -2.85
C ILE A 95 -12.48 -3.93 -2.18
N VAL A 96 -13.47 -3.54 -1.37
CA VAL A 96 -13.46 -2.24 -0.70
C VAL A 96 -12.36 -2.15 0.34
N LEU A 97 -12.13 -3.22 1.13
CA LEU A 97 -11.06 -3.27 2.12
C LEU A 97 -9.68 -3.26 1.46
N LEU A 98 -9.50 -3.98 0.34
CA LEU A 98 -8.27 -3.93 -0.45
C LEU A 98 -8.04 -2.53 -1.02
N TRP A 99 -9.07 -1.94 -1.65
CA TRP A 99 -9.02 -0.58 -2.18
C TRP A 99 -8.65 0.43 -1.10
N CYS A 100 -9.28 0.33 0.08
CA CYS A 100 -8.97 1.12 1.26
C CYS A 100 -7.50 0.99 1.68
N HIS A 101 -7.02 -0.24 1.83
CA HIS A 101 -5.64 -0.53 2.18
C HIS A 101 -4.65 0.11 1.19
N GLU A 102 -4.89 -0.07 -0.11
CA GLU A 102 -4.00 0.46 -1.15
C GLU A 102 -3.99 1.99 -1.20
N ASN A 103 -5.13 2.64 -0.97
CA ASN A 103 -5.17 4.09 -0.80
C ASN A 103 -4.35 4.55 0.42
N CYS A 104 -4.43 3.83 1.54
CA CYS A 104 -3.59 4.12 2.71
C CYS A 104 -2.10 3.99 2.39
N ARG A 105 -1.68 2.88 1.76
CA ARG A 105 -0.27 2.65 1.41
C ARG A 105 0.28 3.70 0.44
N VAL A 106 -0.55 4.20 -0.47
CA VAL A 106 -0.12 5.19 -1.47
C VAL A 106 -0.09 6.61 -0.91
N PHE A 107 -1.14 7.00 -0.17
CA PHE A 107 -1.36 8.39 0.25
C PHE A 107 -1.16 8.60 1.76
N GLN A 108 -1.78 7.78 2.61
CA GLN A 108 -1.75 7.96 4.07
C GLN A 108 -0.35 7.83 4.66
N ASP A 109 0.49 6.95 4.10
CA ASP A 109 1.87 6.74 4.56
C ASP A 109 2.75 7.99 4.43
N ARG A 110 2.36 8.97 3.59
CA ARG A 110 3.06 10.27 3.48
C ARG A 110 2.56 11.29 4.50
N LEU A 111 1.47 11.03 5.22
CA LEU A 111 0.85 12.00 6.11
C LEU A 111 1.55 12.03 7.47
N VAL A 112 1.98 13.23 7.88
CA VAL A 112 2.83 13.42 9.06
C VAL A 112 2.07 13.65 10.36
N ASN A 113 0.84 14.17 10.30
CA ASN A 113 0.08 14.54 11.48
C ASN A 113 -1.28 13.84 11.52
N ASP A 114 -1.81 13.70 12.73
CA ASP A 114 -3.07 12.98 12.97
C ASP A 114 -4.27 13.69 12.36
N LYS A 115 -4.24 15.03 12.24
CA LYS A 115 -5.30 15.81 11.60
C LYS A 115 -5.49 15.39 10.14
N ASP A 116 -4.40 15.31 9.38
CA ASP A 116 -4.43 14.90 7.97
C ASP A 116 -4.83 13.42 7.86
N ARG A 117 -4.36 12.56 8.78
CA ARG A 117 -4.74 11.14 8.82
C ARG A 117 -6.23 10.94 9.10
N LEU A 118 -6.80 11.71 10.03
CA LEU A 118 -8.23 11.75 10.35
C LEU A 118 -9.07 12.25 9.16
N TRP A 119 -8.61 13.33 8.52
CA TRP A 119 -9.24 13.85 7.31
C TRP A 119 -9.24 12.81 6.19
N PHE A 120 -8.11 12.13 5.96
CA PHE A 120 -7.97 11.13 4.92
C PHE A 120 -8.88 9.91 5.19
N GLY A 121 -8.95 9.43 6.44
CA GLY A 121 -9.90 8.39 6.84
C GLY A 121 -11.35 8.79 6.58
N SER A 122 -11.69 10.06 6.87
CA SER A 122 -13.02 10.62 6.59
C SER A 122 -13.32 10.70 5.10
N LEU A 123 -12.32 11.03 4.27
CA LEU A 123 -12.43 11.05 2.81
C LEU A 123 -12.68 9.64 2.25
N LEU A 124 -11.94 8.62 2.72
CA LEU A 124 -12.16 7.24 2.30
C LEU A 124 -13.55 6.73 2.67
N ARG A 125 -13.99 7.01 3.90
CA ARG A 125 -15.34 6.63 4.37
C ARG A 125 -16.44 7.33 3.55
N THR A 126 -16.29 8.63 3.30
CA THR A 126 -17.25 9.40 2.49
C THR A 126 -17.28 8.93 1.04
N SER A 127 -16.13 8.59 0.48
CA SER A 127 -16.03 8.05 -0.88
C SER A 127 -16.67 6.67 -0.98
N THR A 128 -16.47 5.83 0.03
CA THR A 128 -17.09 4.50 0.07
C THR A 128 -18.60 4.59 0.19
N ASN A 129 -19.10 5.40 1.14
CA ASN A 129 -20.53 5.56 1.36
C ASN A 129 -21.27 6.17 0.18
N LEU A 130 -20.59 6.95 -0.67
CA LEU A 130 -21.19 7.51 -1.88
C LEU A 130 -21.22 6.49 -3.01
N GLU A 131 -20.06 5.90 -3.33
CA GLU A 131 -19.90 5.11 -4.56
C GLU A 131 -20.37 3.66 -4.40
N PHE A 132 -20.28 3.10 -3.19
CA PHE A 132 -20.64 1.71 -2.90
C PHE A 132 -21.98 1.57 -2.16
N LYS A 133 -22.80 2.63 -2.18
CA LYS A 133 -24.07 2.67 -1.47
C LYS A 133 -24.99 1.53 -1.91
N GLY A 134 -25.42 0.70 -0.96
CA GLY A 134 -26.32 -0.41 -1.21
C GLY A 134 -25.66 -1.63 -1.88
N LEU A 135 -24.35 -1.60 -2.10
CA LEU A 135 -23.57 -2.72 -2.63
C LEU A 135 -22.87 -3.52 -1.51
N LEU A 136 -22.72 -2.92 -0.33
CA LEU A 136 -22.12 -3.54 0.85
C LEU A 136 -23.20 -4.07 1.79
N ARG A 137 -22.96 -5.27 2.33
CA ARG A 137 -23.81 -5.92 3.33
C ARG A 137 -23.56 -5.37 4.73
N THR A 138 -22.34 -4.90 5.00
CA THR A 138 -21.91 -4.35 6.29
C THR A 138 -21.16 -3.04 6.12
N ASP A 139 -21.18 -2.19 7.15
CA ASP A 139 -20.27 -1.03 7.20
C ASP A 139 -18.85 -1.54 7.48
N VAL A 140 -17.99 -1.44 6.47
CA VAL A 140 -16.57 -1.80 6.57
C VAL A 140 -15.80 -0.90 7.54
N PHE A 141 -16.24 0.34 7.79
CA PHE A 141 -15.54 1.30 8.65
C PHE A 141 -15.96 1.26 10.13
N GLY A 142 -16.97 0.46 10.49
CA GLY A 142 -17.50 0.42 11.84
C GLY A 142 -17.97 1.80 12.36
N SER A 143 -17.59 2.15 13.60
CA SER A 143 -18.12 3.34 14.30
C SER A 143 -17.68 4.69 13.70
N PRO A 144 -18.58 5.69 13.58
CA PRO A 144 -18.31 6.98 12.92
C PRO A 144 -17.27 7.89 13.57
N ARG A 145 -16.75 7.55 14.75
CA ARG A 145 -15.77 8.37 15.49
C ARG A 145 -14.32 7.87 15.34
N LYS A 146 -14.07 6.76 14.65
CA LYS A 146 -12.74 6.15 14.56
C LYS A 146 -12.07 6.49 13.22
N SER A 147 -10.75 6.72 13.27
CA SER A 147 -9.90 7.05 12.13
C SER A 147 -9.42 5.82 11.35
N SER A 148 -9.51 4.63 11.95
CA SER A 148 -9.12 3.36 11.35
C SER A 148 -10.24 2.79 10.51
N LEU A 149 -9.89 2.15 9.40
CA LEU A 149 -10.84 1.62 8.44
C LEU A 149 -11.47 0.29 8.89
N VAL A 150 -10.99 -0.29 9.98
CA VAL A 150 -11.54 -1.44 10.72
C VAL A 150 -11.34 -1.17 12.22
N GLU A 151 -12.18 -1.75 13.08
CA GLU A 151 -12.11 -1.59 14.55
C GLU A 151 -10.69 -1.87 15.10
N ASP A 152 -10.06 -0.84 15.68
CA ASP A 152 -8.82 -0.88 16.49
C ASP A 152 -7.54 -1.47 15.86
N GLU A 153 -7.57 -1.86 14.58
CA GLU A 153 -6.42 -2.47 13.90
C GLU A 153 -6.19 -1.93 12.48
N GLU A 154 -4.91 -1.76 12.13
CA GLU A 154 -4.45 -1.41 10.80
C GLU A 154 -4.71 -2.59 9.85
N LEU A 155 -5.24 -2.31 8.66
CA LEU A 155 -5.41 -3.34 7.62
C LEU A 155 -4.05 -3.83 7.15
N LEU A 156 -3.70 -5.07 7.48
CA LEU A 156 -2.45 -5.70 7.05
C LEU A 156 -2.69 -6.68 5.92
N TYR A 157 -1.79 -6.62 4.94
CA TYR A 157 -1.75 -7.52 3.80
C TYR A 157 -0.30 -7.98 3.59
N GLY A 158 -0.14 -9.19 3.08
CA GLY A 158 1.17 -9.77 2.80
C GLY A 158 1.06 -11.08 2.03
N ASP A 159 2.19 -11.57 1.54
CA ASP A 159 2.31 -12.76 0.69
C ASP A 159 3.17 -13.87 1.31
N PHE A 160 3.59 -13.68 2.56
CA PHE A 160 4.60 -14.51 3.23
C PHE A 160 4.00 -15.47 4.28
N MET A 161 2.68 -15.50 4.44
CA MET A 161 2.01 -16.31 5.47
C MET A 161 2.12 -17.82 5.25
N ASN A 162 2.31 -18.26 4.00
CA ASN A 162 2.46 -19.68 3.65
C ASN A 162 3.92 -19.95 3.28
N LYS A 163 4.72 -20.34 4.28
CA LYS A 163 6.13 -20.72 4.10
C LYS A 163 6.24 -21.98 3.27
N GLY A 164 6.89 -21.91 2.11
CA GLY A 164 7.09 -23.05 1.22
C GLY A 164 6.05 -23.23 0.11
N ALA A 165 5.12 -22.28 -0.06
CA ALA A 165 4.27 -22.27 -1.25
C ALA A 165 5.09 -21.81 -2.48
N ASP A 166 5.02 -22.57 -3.57
CA ASP A 166 5.66 -22.20 -4.85
C ASP A 166 5.14 -20.86 -5.39
N VAL A 167 3.87 -20.57 -5.15
CA VAL A 167 3.22 -19.31 -5.51
C VAL A 167 2.75 -18.59 -4.25
N LYS A 168 3.35 -17.44 -3.99
CA LYS A 168 3.02 -16.55 -2.86
C LYS A 168 1.90 -15.57 -3.24
N PHE A 169 0.72 -15.75 -2.67
CA PHE A 169 -0.45 -14.89 -2.91
C PHE A 169 -0.50 -13.72 -1.93
N TYR A 170 -0.69 -12.51 -2.45
CA TYR A 170 -0.96 -11.32 -1.65
C TYR A 170 -2.37 -11.39 -1.08
N GLN A 171 -2.49 -11.43 0.25
CA GLN A 171 -3.75 -11.67 0.94
C GLN A 171 -3.91 -10.80 2.19
N ARG A 172 -5.16 -10.62 2.63
CA ARG A 172 -5.49 -9.95 3.89
C ARG A 172 -5.08 -10.82 5.07
N ILE A 173 -4.42 -10.22 6.06
CA ILE A 173 -4.01 -10.92 7.27
C ILE A 173 -4.93 -10.46 8.40
N VAL A 174 -5.71 -11.40 8.94
CA VAL A 174 -6.68 -11.13 10.02
C VAL A 174 -6.18 -11.67 11.37
N ASP A 175 -5.48 -12.81 11.35
CA ASP A 175 -4.94 -13.45 12.55
C ASP A 175 -3.57 -12.88 12.89
N MET A 176 -3.55 -11.94 13.85
CA MET A 176 -2.34 -11.27 14.31
C MET A 176 -1.40 -12.19 15.10
N GLU A 177 -1.93 -13.21 15.79
CA GLU A 177 -1.11 -14.18 16.52
C GLU A 177 -0.37 -15.09 15.54
N LYS A 178 -1.08 -15.60 14.53
CA LYS A 178 -0.47 -16.36 13.44
C LYS A 178 0.57 -15.53 12.68
N LEU A 179 0.28 -14.25 12.41
CA LEU A 179 1.24 -13.33 11.79
C LEU A 179 2.50 -13.19 12.63
N PHE A 180 2.35 -12.95 13.93
CA PHE A 180 3.46 -12.83 14.87
C PHE A 180 4.35 -14.08 14.85
N ASN A 181 3.75 -15.26 14.98
CA ASN A 181 4.48 -16.54 14.99
C ASN A 181 5.23 -16.77 13.66
N THR A 182 4.57 -16.49 12.54
CA THR A 182 5.18 -16.63 11.20
C THR A 182 6.42 -15.74 11.06
N LEU A 183 6.34 -14.48 11.50
CA LEU A 183 7.45 -13.54 11.46
C LEU A 183 8.57 -13.90 12.44
N GLN A 184 8.25 -14.43 13.62
CA GLN A 184 9.25 -14.92 14.57
C GLN A 184 10.06 -16.07 13.99
N GLU A 185 9.39 -17.03 13.37
CA GLU A 185 10.06 -18.13 12.70
C GLU A 185 10.94 -17.62 11.54
N TYR A 186 10.48 -16.65 10.72
CA TYR A 186 11.34 -16.07 9.67
C TYR A 186 12.59 -15.39 10.23
N LEU A 187 12.45 -14.73 11.38
CA LEU A 187 13.58 -14.11 12.07
C LEU A 187 14.56 -15.17 12.60
N GLN A 188 14.02 -16.29 13.11
CA GLN A 188 14.83 -17.43 13.54
C GLN A 188 15.59 -18.04 12.36
N ASP A 189 14.89 -18.33 11.26
CA ASP A 189 15.48 -18.86 10.02
C ASP A 189 16.59 -17.93 9.48
N TYR A 190 16.36 -16.62 9.50
CA TYR A 190 17.38 -15.64 9.13
C TYR A 190 18.61 -15.73 10.06
N ASN A 191 18.39 -15.80 11.37
CA ASN A 191 19.47 -15.82 12.35
C ASN A 191 20.30 -17.11 12.29
N ASP A 192 19.67 -18.23 11.93
CA ASP A 192 20.35 -19.52 11.78
C ASP A 192 21.20 -19.59 10.50
N GLN A 193 20.81 -18.86 9.45
CA GLN A 193 21.52 -18.82 8.17
C GLN A 193 22.54 -17.67 8.07
N SER A 194 22.38 -16.60 8.85
CA SER A 194 23.16 -15.39 8.74
C SER A 194 24.40 -15.40 9.62
N THR A 195 25.52 -14.91 9.08
CA THR A 195 26.75 -14.65 9.86
C THR A 195 26.62 -13.44 10.78
N ALA A 196 25.57 -12.62 10.62
CA ALA A 196 25.29 -11.42 11.40
C ALA A 196 23.83 -11.43 11.90
N PRO A 197 23.54 -12.21 12.97
CA PRO A 197 22.18 -12.36 13.48
C PRO A 197 21.62 -11.03 14.04
N MET A 198 20.31 -10.86 13.88
CA MET A 198 19.56 -9.69 14.33
C MET A 198 18.78 -10.01 15.61
N ARG A 199 19.06 -9.25 16.68
CA ARG A 199 18.27 -9.27 17.92
C ARG A 199 17.06 -8.33 17.79
N LEU A 200 16.14 -8.69 16.92
CA LEU A 200 14.95 -7.89 16.64
C LEU A 200 13.78 -8.31 17.55
N VAL A 201 13.11 -7.34 18.17
CA VAL A 201 11.86 -7.57 18.90
C VAL A 201 10.68 -7.15 18.02
N LEU A 202 9.78 -8.08 17.75
CA LEU A 202 8.60 -7.86 16.93
C LEU A 202 7.43 -7.39 17.81
N PHE A 203 7.18 -6.09 17.86
CA PHE A 203 5.97 -5.51 18.45
C PHE A 203 5.01 -5.04 17.35
N LYS A 204 3.79 -4.60 17.70
CA LYS A 204 2.71 -4.28 16.74
C LYS A 204 3.19 -3.39 15.58
N ASP A 205 3.86 -2.27 15.86
CA ASP A 205 4.31 -1.37 14.79
C ASP A 205 5.44 -1.97 13.95
N ALA A 206 6.34 -2.74 14.56
CA ALA A 206 7.41 -3.43 13.82
C ALA A 206 6.82 -4.44 12.82
N ILE A 207 5.78 -5.17 13.22
CA ILE A 207 5.04 -6.12 12.37
C ILE A 207 4.36 -5.40 11.22
N ALA A 208 3.63 -4.32 11.50
CA ALA A 208 3.00 -3.50 10.47
C ALA A 208 4.04 -2.98 9.47
N HIS A 209 5.18 -2.49 9.96
CA HIS A 209 6.28 -2.03 9.11
C HIS A 209 6.89 -3.12 8.24
N VAL A 210 7.05 -4.35 8.73
CA VAL A 210 7.47 -5.48 7.90
C VAL A 210 6.46 -5.75 6.80
N CYS A 211 5.16 -5.73 7.11
CA CYS A 211 4.10 -5.90 6.10
C CYS A 211 4.17 -4.82 5.02
N HIS A 212 4.35 -3.55 5.40
CA HIS A 212 4.45 -2.44 4.46
C HIS A 212 5.69 -2.55 3.58
N ILE A 213 6.84 -2.89 4.16
CA ILE A 213 8.09 -3.07 3.40
C ILE A 213 7.94 -4.27 2.44
N SER A 214 7.39 -5.40 2.90
CA SER A 214 7.15 -6.58 2.05
C SER A 214 6.24 -6.24 0.87
N ARG A 215 5.15 -5.49 1.11
CA ARG A 215 4.26 -5.00 0.05
C ARG A 215 5.00 -4.14 -0.97
N ILE A 216 5.94 -3.30 -0.54
CA ILE A 216 6.74 -2.45 -1.45
C ILE A 216 7.74 -3.30 -2.25
N ILE A 217 8.41 -4.26 -1.61
CA ILE A 217 9.36 -5.17 -2.27
C ILE A 217 8.66 -6.02 -3.34
N ARG A 218 7.43 -6.47 -3.07
CA ARG A 218 6.62 -7.23 -4.03
C ARG A 218 6.29 -6.44 -5.29
N GLN A 219 6.22 -5.10 -5.22
CA GLN A 219 5.92 -4.30 -6.40
C GLN A 219 7.11 -4.28 -7.36
N PRO A 220 6.89 -4.54 -8.67
CA PRO A 220 7.96 -4.41 -9.65
C PRO A 220 8.46 -2.96 -9.65
N GLN A 221 9.78 -2.79 -9.60
CA GLN A 221 10.44 -1.49 -9.50
C GLN A 221 9.99 -0.66 -8.27
N GLY A 222 9.58 -1.35 -7.20
CA GLY A 222 9.22 -0.75 -5.92
C GLY A 222 10.42 -0.10 -5.23
N ASN A 223 10.21 1.07 -4.65
CA ASN A 223 11.20 1.79 -3.86
C ASN A 223 10.55 2.39 -2.62
N ALA A 224 11.28 2.36 -1.50
CA ALA A 224 10.82 2.90 -0.22
C ALA A 224 11.83 3.93 0.33
N LEU A 225 11.32 5.05 0.82
CA LEU A 225 12.07 5.95 1.69
C LEU A 225 11.56 5.75 3.12
N LEU A 226 12.37 5.07 3.95
CA LEU A 226 12.00 4.75 5.32
C LEU A 226 12.46 5.86 6.27
N LEU A 227 11.56 6.76 6.63
CA LEU A 227 11.82 7.84 7.57
C LEU A 227 11.56 7.38 9.01
N GLY A 228 12.43 7.77 9.93
CA GLY A 228 12.31 7.46 11.35
C GLY A 228 13.50 7.97 12.15
N VAL A 229 13.34 8.02 13.46
CA VAL A 229 14.46 8.32 14.37
C VAL A 229 15.50 7.19 14.33
N GLY A 230 16.75 7.52 14.60
CA GLY A 230 17.82 6.53 14.72
C GLY A 230 17.46 5.46 15.76
N GLY A 231 17.74 4.19 15.45
CA GLY A 231 17.40 3.07 16.34
C GLY A 231 15.96 2.53 16.20
N SER A 232 15.11 3.11 15.35
CA SER A 232 13.74 2.62 15.09
C SER A 232 13.64 1.27 14.37
N GLY A 233 14.76 0.61 14.09
CA GLY A 233 14.79 -0.75 13.54
C GLY A 233 14.54 -0.86 12.03
N ARG A 234 14.35 0.26 11.30
CA ARG A 234 14.05 0.25 9.84
C ARG A 234 14.99 -0.61 9.01
N GLN A 235 16.29 -0.57 9.29
CA GLN A 235 17.29 -1.38 8.61
C GLN A 235 17.08 -2.88 8.87
N SER A 236 16.90 -3.28 10.14
CA SER A 236 16.67 -4.67 10.52
C SER A 236 15.35 -5.21 9.96
N LEU A 237 14.28 -4.41 10.00
CA LEU A 237 12.98 -4.75 9.41
C LEU A 237 13.07 -4.93 7.89
N THR A 238 13.89 -4.10 7.22
CA THR A 238 14.13 -4.23 5.78
C THR A 238 14.90 -5.51 5.45
N ARG A 239 15.93 -5.86 6.23
CA ARG A 239 16.66 -7.13 6.07
C ARG A 239 15.75 -8.34 6.28
N LEU A 240 14.88 -8.30 7.28
CA LEU A 240 13.89 -9.36 7.50
C LEU A 240 12.91 -9.47 6.31
N ALA A 241 12.33 -8.36 5.87
CA ALA A 241 11.38 -8.36 4.76
C ALA A 241 12.02 -8.81 3.42
N THR A 242 13.27 -8.43 3.17
CA THR A 242 14.03 -8.89 1.99
C THR A 242 14.34 -10.38 2.06
N PHE A 243 14.68 -10.91 3.23
CA PHE A 243 14.85 -12.35 3.45
C PHE A 243 13.56 -13.13 3.21
N MET A 244 12.42 -12.65 3.71
CA MET A 244 11.09 -13.26 3.48
C MET A 244 10.70 -13.29 2.00
N ALA A 245 11.12 -12.26 1.25
CA ALA A 245 10.93 -12.15 -0.18
C ALA A 245 11.99 -12.91 -1.00
N GLU A 246 12.86 -13.70 -0.34
CA GLU A 246 13.95 -14.47 -0.98
C GLU A 246 14.85 -13.60 -1.88
N SER A 247 14.98 -12.32 -1.52
CA SER A 247 15.74 -11.32 -2.27
C SER A 247 17.09 -11.10 -1.64
N THR A 248 18.13 -10.93 -2.48
CA THR A 248 19.48 -10.63 -2.00
C THR A 248 19.55 -9.20 -1.45
N CYS A 249 19.92 -9.06 -0.19
CA CYS A 249 20.18 -7.75 0.43
C CYS A 249 21.67 -7.40 0.29
N PHE A 250 21.97 -6.41 -0.55
CA PHE A 250 23.33 -5.87 -0.68
C PHE A 250 23.43 -4.52 0.03
N GLN A 251 24.43 -4.39 0.90
CA GLN A 251 24.74 -3.14 1.58
C GLN A 251 26.22 -2.82 1.37
N ILE A 252 26.49 -1.59 0.94
CA ILE A 252 27.85 -1.08 0.82
C ILE A 252 28.42 -0.84 2.23
N GLU A 253 29.58 -1.41 2.52
CA GLU A 253 30.34 -1.15 3.73
C GLU A 253 31.25 0.06 3.53
N LEU A 254 31.01 1.11 4.33
CA LEU A 254 31.86 2.29 4.33
C LEU A 254 33.14 1.97 5.12
N SER A 255 34.27 1.94 4.43
CA SER A 255 35.60 1.86 5.05
C SER A 255 36.28 3.24 5.03
N LYS A 256 37.39 3.40 5.78
CA LYS A 256 38.17 4.65 5.76
C LYS A 256 38.70 5.02 4.37
N SER A 257 38.79 4.05 3.47
CA SER A 257 39.23 4.20 2.08
C SER A 257 38.06 4.22 1.09
N TYR A 258 36.84 4.52 1.54
CA TYR A 258 35.67 4.59 0.66
C TYR A 258 35.82 5.72 -0.36
N GLY A 259 35.86 5.36 -1.65
CA GLY A 259 36.04 6.25 -2.80
C GLY A 259 35.80 5.52 -4.11
#